data_AF-A0A327K268-F1
#
_entry.id   AF-A0A327K268-F1
#
_cell.length_a   1.000
_cell.length_b   1.000
_cell.length_c   1.000
_cell.angle_alpha   90.00
_cell.angle_beta   90.00
_cell.angle_gamma   90.00
#
_symmetry.space_group_name_H-M   'P 1'
#
loop_
_entity.id
_entity.type
_entity.pdbx_description
1 polymer ?
#
loop_
_entity_poly.entity_id
_entity_poly.type
_entity_poly.pdbx_seq_one_letter_code
_entity_poly.pdbx_strand_id
1 'polypeptide(L)'
;MLSLALNAALAVYGAIFLAGAQAFAPADPYTQALGFAVAGHDRATVRAVDQEACVFAVDDTVIHLGAIDRARLGFALMTAQTGWGPIRHVAVTLHGETPVYERIEKGLDEEGPWDDEAVRMLKRVVKARSPELFHDRRVVETAVTLRLPTSDIERVRQDWATAMRGCAAKRPGPATPAGPAAP
;
A
#
# COMPACT_ATOMS: atom_id res chain seq x y z
N MET A 1 54.43 -6.67 -21.76
CA MET A 1 53.35 -5.70 -22.06
C MET A 1 51.94 -6.31 -21.82
N LEU A 2 51.73 -7.03 -20.71
CA LEU A 2 50.43 -7.65 -20.37
C LEU A 2 49.75 -7.01 -19.13
N SER A 3 50.40 -6.06 -18.47
CA SER A 3 49.96 -5.54 -17.15
C SER A 3 49.04 -4.31 -17.22
N LEU A 4 49.03 -3.58 -18.34
CA LEU A 4 48.22 -2.36 -18.50
C LEU A 4 46.77 -2.64 -18.93
N ALA A 5 46.54 -3.70 -19.72
CA ALA A 5 45.20 -4.05 -20.20
C ALA A 5 44.31 -4.64 -19.09
N LEU A 6 44.91 -5.36 -18.12
CA LEU A 6 44.16 -6.00 -17.04
C LEU A 6 43.67 -4.99 -15.99
N ASN A 7 44.45 -3.95 -15.71
CA ASN A 7 44.08 -2.89 -14.77
C ASN A 7 42.97 -1.97 -15.32
N ALA A 8 42.92 -1.74 -16.64
CA ALA A 8 41.84 -0.98 -17.27
C ALA A 8 40.50 -1.73 -17.24
N ALA A 9 40.51 -3.07 -17.41
CA ALA A 9 39.29 -3.88 -17.39
C ALA A 9 38.63 -3.91 -15.99
N LEU A 10 39.42 -3.97 -14.91
CA LEU A 10 38.91 -3.95 -13.53
C LEU A 10 38.32 -2.60 -13.13
N ALA A 11 38.88 -1.48 -13.62
CA ALA A 11 38.32 -0.15 -13.36
C ALA A 11 36.96 0.06 -14.05
N VAL A 12 36.76 -0.50 -15.25
CA VAL A 12 35.49 -0.40 -15.99
C VAL A 12 34.42 -1.33 -15.38
N TYR A 13 34.78 -2.53 -14.93
CA TYR A 13 33.82 -3.41 -14.22
C TYR A 13 33.42 -2.89 -12.83
N GLY A 14 34.33 -2.18 -12.13
CA GLY A 14 34.01 -1.52 -10.86
C GLY A 14 33.06 -0.32 -11.01
N ALA A 15 33.16 0.42 -12.11
CA ALA A 15 32.31 1.60 -12.35
C ALA A 15 30.86 1.24 -12.74
N ILE A 16 30.64 0.09 -13.36
CA ILE A 16 29.29 -0.31 -13.83
C ILE A 16 28.43 -0.87 -12.68
N PHE A 17 29.03 -1.40 -11.61
CA PHE A 17 28.28 -1.91 -10.45
C PHE A 17 27.83 -0.84 -9.44
N LEU A 18 28.36 0.38 -9.51
CA LEU A 18 28.00 1.49 -8.61
C LEU A 18 26.92 2.44 -9.17
N ALA A 19 26.55 2.29 -10.45
CA ALA A 19 25.53 3.13 -11.08
C ALA A 19 24.09 2.57 -10.99
N GLY A 20 23.91 1.40 -10.37
CA GLY A 20 22.61 0.73 -10.19
C GLY A 20 21.92 1.04 -8.87
N ALA A 21 22.51 1.86 -8.00
CA ALA A 21 21.78 2.42 -6.87
C ALA A 21 20.75 3.39 -7.46
N GLN A 22 19.55 2.89 -7.73
CA GLN A 22 18.39 3.74 -7.94
C GLN A 22 18.34 4.65 -6.73
N ALA A 23 18.82 5.88 -6.91
CA ALA A 23 18.62 6.94 -5.95
C ALA A 23 17.11 7.14 -5.95
N PHE A 24 16.42 6.42 -5.07
CA PHE A 24 15.05 6.70 -4.72
C PHE A 24 15.03 8.19 -4.42
N ALA A 25 14.35 8.97 -5.27
CA ALA A 25 14.14 10.38 -5.00
C ALA A 25 13.69 10.48 -3.54
N PRO A 26 14.24 11.43 -2.76
CA PRO A 26 13.87 11.57 -1.35
C PRO A 26 12.34 11.55 -1.26
N ALA A 27 11.81 10.56 -0.52
CA ALA A 27 10.38 10.35 -0.44
C ALA A 27 9.74 11.67 0.01
N ASP A 28 8.84 12.20 -0.80
CA ASP A 28 8.08 13.40 -0.47
C ASP A 28 7.44 13.19 0.92
N PRO A 29 7.57 14.12 1.88
CA PRO A 29 7.01 13.99 3.23
C PRO A 29 5.54 13.53 3.25
N TYR A 30 4.77 13.91 2.24
CA TYR A 30 3.41 13.42 2.06
C TYR A 30 3.35 11.90 1.81
N THR A 31 4.15 11.39 0.88
CA THR A 31 4.21 9.95 0.57
C THR A 31 4.74 9.13 1.72
N GLN A 32 5.69 9.66 2.49
CA GLN A 32 6.17 9.00 3.71
C GLN A 32 5.09 8.92 4.79
N ALA A 33 4.38 10.03 5.02
CA ALA A 33 3.25 10.06 5.96
C ALA A 33 2.13 9.10 5.52
N LEU A 34 1.76 9.10 4.24
CA LEU A 34 0.74 8.19 3.71
C LEU A 34 1.17 6.72 3.88
N GLY A 35 2.42 6.40 3.57
CA GLY A 35 2.98 5.05 3.74
C GLY A 35 2.90 4.59 5.20
N PHE A 36 3.35 5.42 6.14
CA PHE A 36 3.29 5.07 7.56
C PHE A 36 1.86 5.01 8.10
N ALA A 37 0.99 5.93 7.69
CA ALA A 37 -0.42 5.97 8.09
C ALA A 37 -1.18 4.67 7.73
N VAL A 38 -0.87 4.09 6.57
CA VAL A 38 -1.59 2.92 6.03
C VAL A 38 -0.90 1.60 6.37
N ALA A 39 0.44 1.56 6.37
CA ALA A 39 1.20 0.33 6.59
C ALA A 39 1.85 0.23 7.98
N GLY A 40 1.93 1.33 8.74
CA GLY A 40 2.52 1.36 10.07
C GLY A 40 4.05 1.28 10.11
N HIS A 41 4.73 1.41 8.97
CA HIS A 41 6.19 1.35 8.89
C HIS A 41 6.78 2.27 7.80
N ASP A 42 8.03 2.67 7.99
CA ASP A 42 8.74 3.61 7.11
C ASP A 42 9.15 3.05 5.74
N ARG A 43 9.08 1.74 5.54
CA ARG A 43 9.48 1.07 4.29
C ARG A 43 8.33 0.87 3.31
N ALA A 44 7.17 1.43 3.59
CA ALA A 44 5.99 1.28 2.75
C ALA A 44 6.22 1.95 1.41
N THR A 45 5.84 1.26 0.35
CA THR A 45 5.93 1.77 -1.01
C THR A 45 4.62 2.47 -1.36
N VAL A 46 4.70 3.73 -1.81
CA VAL A 46 3.52 4.54 -2.15
C VAL A 46 3.58 4.93 -3.62
N ARG A 47 2.49 4.69 -4.34
CA ARG A 47 2.33 5.08 -5.75
C ARG A 47 0.96 5.69 -5.97
N ALA A 48 0.90 6.85 -6.61
CA ALA A 48 -0.37 7.42 -7.06
C ALA A 48 -0.99 6.51 -8.13
N VAL A 49 -2.24 6.11 -7.93
CA VAL A 49 -3.05 5.41 -8.93
C VAL A 49 -3.87 6.43 -9.72
N ASP A 50 -4.51 7.34 -8.99
CA ASP A 50 -5.18 8.53 -9.53
C ASP A 50 -4.98 9.67 -8.53
N GLN A 51 -4.10 10.61 -8.88
CA GLN A 51 -3.77 11.73 -8.01
C GLN A 51 -4.92 12.75 -7.90
N GLU A 52 -5.77 12.86 -8.92
CA GLU A 52 -6.89 13.81 -8.92
C GLU A 52 -8.04 13.32 -8.05
N ALA A 53 -8.33 12.02 -8.10
CA ALA A 53 -9.31 11.37 -7.23
C ALA A 53 -8.74 10.97 -5.86
N CYS A 54 -7.46 11.26 -5.59
CA CYS A 54 -6.78 10.93 -4.34
C CYS A 54 -6.78 9.43 -4.01
N VAL A 55 -6.43 8.63 -5.02
CA VAL A 55 -6.31 7.18 -4.94
C VAL A 55 -4.85 6.78 -5.02
N PHE A 56 -4.38 6.05 -4.02
CA PHE A 56 -2.98 5.67 -3.87
C PHE A 56 -2.86 4.18 -3.58
N ALA A 57 -1.90 3.53 -4.22
CA ALA A 57 -1.45 2.21 -3.83
C ALA A 57 -0.41 2.35 -2.71
N VAL A 58 -0.61 1.65 -1.60
CA VAL A 58 0.36 1.48 -0.52
C VAL A 58 0.63 -0.01 -0.39
N ASP A 59 1.84 -0.43 -0.76
CA ASP A 59 2.24 -1.83 -0.95
C ASP A 59 1.22 -2.57 -1.85
N ASP A 60 0.58 -3.63 -1.35
CA ASP A 60 -0.40 -4.44 -2.09
C ASP A 60 -1.86 -3.95 -1.94
N THR A 61 -2.07 -2.77 -1.36
CA THR A 61 -3.40 -2.22 -1.08
C THR A 61 -3.62 -0.90 -1.81
N VAL A 62 -4.87 -0.59 -2.15
CA VAL A 62 -5.27 0.71 -2.72
C VAL A 62 -6.17 1.43 -1.73
N ILE A 63 -5.84 2.68 -1.42
CA ILE A 63 -6.57 3.54 -0.51
C ILE A 63 -7.16 4.71 -1.30
N HIS A 64 -8.46 4.91 -1.16
CA HIS A 64 -9.19 6.02 -1.77
C HIS A 64 -9.35 7.13 -0.73
N LEU A 65 -8.28 7.91 -0.50
CA LEU A 65 -8.27 8.97 0.52
C LEU A 65 -9.38 10.00 0.29
N GLY A 66 -9.73 10.27 -0.97
CA GLY A 66 -10.82 11.18 -1.34
C GLY A 66 -12.21 10.70 -0.90
N ALA A 67 -12.39 9.40 -0.71
CA ALA A 67 -13.65 8.77 -0.30
C ALA A 67 -13.80 8.60 1.21
N ILE A 68 -12.72 8.83 1.99
CA ILE A 68 -12.74 8.62 3.44
C ILE A 68 -13.50 9.76 4.13
N ASP A 69 -14.52 9.37 4.87
CA ASP A 69 -15.22 10.22 5.81
C ASP A 69 -14.35 10.50 7.04
N ARG A 70 -13.80 11.71 7.09
CA ARG A 70 -12.90 12.18 8.16
C ARG A 70 -13.57 12.16 9.53
N ALA A 71 -14.88 12.33 9.61
CA ALA A 71 -15.60 12.32 10.88
C ALA A 71 -15.72 10.91 11.48
N ARG A 72 -15.58 9.87 10.64
CA ARG A 72 -15.65 8.45 11.03
C ARG A 72 -14.29 7.75 11.01
N LEU A 73 -13.19 8.49 10.88
CA LEU A 73 -11.84 7.94 11.00
C LEU A 73 -11.53 7.60 12.46
N GLY A 74 -11.35 6.33 12.77
CA GLY A 74 -11.12 5.82 14.13
C GLY A 74 -9.69 5.35 14.35
N PHE A 75 -9.16 5.54 15.57
CA PHE A 75 -7.85 5.04 15.99
C PHE A 75 -7.94 4.35 17.33
N ALA A 76 -7.40 3.14 17.44
CA ALA A 76 -7.34 2.40 18.70
C ALA A 76 -5.99 1.70 18.87
N LEU A 77 -5.44 1.73 20.09
CA LEU A 77 -4.31 0.87 20.45
C LEU A 77 -4.87 -0.46 20.92
N MET A 78 -4.53 -1.53 20.22
CA MET A 78 -4.99 -2.88 20.51
C MET A 78 -3.83 -3.73 21.05
N THR A 79 -4.17 -4.70 21.90
CA THR A 79 -3.23 -5.72 22.36
C THR A 79 -3.79 -7.09 22.00
N ALA A 80 -3.03 -7.88 21.23
CA ALA A 80 -3.37 -9.25 20.91
C ALA A 80 -2.46 -10.19 21.70
N GLN A 81 -3.04 -11.23 22.30
CA GLN A 81 -2.25 -12.32 22.89
C GLN A 81 -1.81 -13.27 21.78
N THR A 82 -0.52 -13.56 21.74
CA THR A 82 0.08 -14.55 20.82
C THR A 82 0.84 -15.61 21.61
N GLY A 83 1.23 -16.71 20.96
CA GLY A 83 2.08 -17.73 21.59
C GLY A 83 3.43 -17.22 22.08
N TRP A 84 3.86 -16.03 21.62
CA TRP A 84 5.12 -15.38 21.98
C TRP A 84 4.94 -14.24 22.99
N GLY A 85 3.72 -14.02 23.48
CA GLY A 85 3.36 -12.94 24.40
C GLY A 85 2.45 -11.87 23.76
N PRO A 86 2.12 -10.81 24.52
CA PRO A 86 1.24 -9.75 24.05
C PRO A 86 1.93 -8.87 23.00
N ILE A 87 1.29 -8.69 21.85
CA ILE A 87 1.73 -7.77 20.80
C ILE A 87 0.77 -6.58 20.73
N ARG A 88 1.33 -5.38 20.86
CA ARG A 88 0.59 -4.13 20.66
C ARG A 88 0.62 -3.72 19.20
N HIS A 89 -0.52 -3.27 18.70
CA HIS A 89 -0.68 -2.77 17.35
C HIS A 89 -1.70 -1.65 17.32
N VAL A 90 -1.64 -0.77 16.33
CA VAL A 90 -2.63 0.28 16.11
C VAL A 90 -3.66 -0.22 15.12
N ALA A 91 -4.94 -0.07 15.46
CA ALA A 91 -6.05 -0.27 14.55
C ALA A 91 -6.55 1.07 14.03
N VAL A 92 -6.70 1.20 12.72
CA VAL A 92 -7.28 2.38 12.07
C VAL A 92 -8.55 1.97 11.33
N THR A 93 -9.67 2.54 11.72
CA THR A 93 -10.96 2.25 11.08
C THR A 93 -11.27 3.32 10.05
N LEU A 94 -11.41 2.91 8.80
CA LEU A 94 -11.76 3.76 7.66
C LEU A 94 -13.23 3.53 7.29
N HIS A 95 -13.90 4.60 6.89
CA HIS A 95 -15.29 4.57 6.48
C HIS A 95 -15.53 5.57 5.35
N GLY A 96 -16.40 5.24 4.40
CA GLY A 96 -16.82 6.11 3.30
C GLY A 96 -18.21 5.74 2.76
N GLU A 97 -18.76 6.58 1.89
CA GLU A 97 -19.98 6.27 1.13
C GLU A 97 -19.67 5.50 -0.16
N THR A 98 -18.48 5.74 -0.72
CA THR A 98 -17.87 4.98 -1.81
C THR A 98 -16.72 4.12 -1.28
N PRO A 99 -16.17 3.19 -2.08
CA PRO A 99 -15.03 2.39 -1.65
C PRO A 99 -13.87 3.24 -1.12
N VAL A 100 -13.34 2.85 0.05
CA VAL A 100 -12.19 3.50 0.70
C VAL A 100 -10.93 2.63 0.64
N TYR A 101 -11.12 1.33 0.44
CA TYR A 101 -10.06 0.33 0.49
C TYR A 101 -10.27 -0.71 -0.60
N GLU A 102 -9.18 -1.08 -1.25
CA GLU A 102 -9.14 -2.24 -2.12
C GLU A 102 -7.87 -3.05 -1.89
N ARG A 103 -7.95 -4.36 -2.08
CA ARG A 103 -6.78 -5.22 -2.20
C ARG A 103 -7.03 -6.36 -3.17
N ILE A 104 -5.96 -6.90 -3.71
CA ILE A 104 -6.00 -8.19 -4.41
C ILE A 104 -5.59 -9.23 -3.39
N GLU A 105 -6.53 -10.10 -3.04
CA GLU A 105 -6.18 -11.32 -2.32
C GLU A 105 -5.81 -12.37 -3.34
N LYS A 106 -4.54 -12.79 -3.30
CA LYS A 106 -4.06 -13.84 -4.19
C LYS A 106 -4.76 -15.15 -3.89
N GLY A 107 -5.14 -15.84 -4.96
CA GLY A 107 -5.64 -17.20 -4.87
C GLY A 107 -4.59 -18.15 -4.29
N LEU A 108 -5.02 -19.35 -3.90
CA LEU A 108 -4.12 -20.44 -3.58
C LEU A 108 -3.31 -20.82 -4.82
N ASP A 109 -2.00 -20.98 -4.65
CA ASP A 109 -1.15 -21.52 -5.70
C ASP A 109 -1.52 -22.97 -5.99
N GLU A 110 -1.60 -23.31 -7.28
CA GLU A 110 -1.90 -24.67 -7.72
C GLU A 110 -0.82 -25.66 -7.27
N GLU A 111 0.46 -25.28 -7.40
CA GLU A 111 1.61 -26.03 -6.93
C GLU A 111 2.66 -25.06 -6.36
N GLY A 112 3.09 -25.31 -5.13
CA GLY A 112 4.15 -24.59 -4.45
C GLY A 112 5.48 -25.36 -4.53
N PRO A 113 6.64 -24.66 -4.54
CA PRO A 113 7.97 -25.29 -4.59
C PRO A 113 8.29 -26.15 -3.37
N TRP A 114 7.48 -26.07 -2.31
CA TRP A 114 7.63 -26.80 -1.06
C TRP A 114 6.48 -27.78 -0.81
N ASP A 115 5.59 -28.00 -1.78
CA ASP A 115 4.43 -28.87 -1.61
C ASP A 115 4.83 -30.34 -1.72
N ASP A 116 4.66 -31.09 -0.64
CA ASP A 116 4.74 -32.55 -0.69
C ASP A 116 3.53 -33.18 -1.40
N GLU A 117 3.54 -34.49 -1.59
CA GLU A 117 2.45 -35.20 -2.28
C GLU A 117 1.11 -35.08 -1.55
N ALA A 118 1.11 -35.04 -0.21
CA ALA A 118 -0.10 -34.92 0.59
C ALA A 118 -0.73 -33.53 0.42
N VAL A 119 0.09 -32.48 0.43
CA VAL A 119 -0.34 -31.10 0.16
C VAL A 119 -0.88 -30.96 -1.26
N ARG A 120 -0.19 -31.52 -2.26
CA ARG A 120 -0.67 -31.52 -3.66
C ARG A 120 -1.99 -32.29 -3.82
N MET A 121 -2.15 -33.40 -3.11
CA MET A 121 -3.41 -34.14 -3.11
C MET A 121 -4.54 -33.34 -2.46
N LEU A 122 -4.28 -32.70 -1.30
CA LEU A 122 -5.26 -31.83 -0.64
C LEU A 122 -5.66 -30.67 -1.55
N LYS A 123 -4.70 -29.97 -2.16
CA LYS A 123 -4.97 -28.86 -3.08
C LYS A 123 -5.82 -29.30 -4.28
N ARG A 124 -5.56 -30.47 -4.86
CA ARG A 124 -6.42 -31.04 -5.93
C ARG A 124 -7.86 -31.25 -5.47
N VAL A 125 -8.06 -31.80 -4.27
CA VAL A 125 -9.40 -32.00 -3.69
C VAL A 125 -10.09 -30.67 -3.40
N VAL A 126 -9.37 -29.70 -2.84
CA VAL A 126 -9.90 -28.35 -2.57
C VAL A 126 -10.27 -27.67 -3.89
N LYS A 127 -9.41 -27.73 -4.92
CA LYS A 127 -9.68 -27.14 -6.24
C LYS A 127 -10.91 -27.74 -6.92
N ALA A 128 -11.09 -29.05 -6.81
CA ALA A 128 -12.26 -29.72 -7.37
C ALA A 128 -13.58 -29.32 -6.69
N ARG A 129 -13.54 -28.96 -5.40
CA ARG A 129 -14.73 -28.58 -4.62
C ARG A 129 -14.99 -27.07 -4.60
N SER A 130 -13.92 -26.28 -4.60
CA SER A 130 -13.91 -24.83 -4.43
C SER A 130 -12.84 -24.21 -5.34
N PRO A 131 -13.04 -24.25 -6.68
CA PRO A 131 -12.09 -23.69 -7.64
C PRO A 131 -11.87 -22.18 -7.45
N GLU A 132 -12.85 -21.46 -6.91
CA GLU A 132 -12.80 -20.03 -6.64
C GLU A 132 -11.68 -19.63 -5.67
N LEU A 133 -11.20 -20.54 -4.82
CA LEU A 133 -10.10 -20.26 -3.89
C LEU A 133 -8.74 -20.17 -4.60
N PHE A 134 -8.64 -20.63 -5.84
CA PHE A 134 -7.42 -20.57 -6.67
C PHE A 134 -7.41 -19.36 -7.61
N HIS A 135 -8.41 -18.49 -7.51
CA HIS A 135 -8.47 -17.26 -8.29
C HIS A 135 -8.17 -16.05 -7.42
N ASP A 136 -7.44 -15.11 -7.99
CA ASP A 136 -7.26 -13.80 -7.38
C ASP A 136 -8.62 -13.13 -7.24
N ARG A 137 -8.88 -12.60 -6.04
CA ARG A 137 -10.11 -11.85 -5.76
C ARG A 137 -9.79 -10.43 -5.40
N ARG A 138 -10.45 -9.50 -6.09
CA ARG A 138 -10.44 -8.09 -5.72
C ARG A 138 -11.44 -7.88 -4.59
N VAL A 139 -10.93 -7.47 -3.44
CA VAL A 139 -11.74 -7.07 -2.30
C VAL A 139 -11.85 -5.55 -2.34
N VAL A 140 -13.07 -5.04 -2.29
CA VAL A 140 -13.39 -3.61 -2.34
C VAL A 140 -14.33 -3.31 -1.18
N GLU A 141 -13.94 -2.42 -0.28
CA GLU A 141 -14.66 -2.16 0.96
C GLU A 141 -14.94 -0.66 1.14
N THR A 142 -16.15 -0.34 1.61
CA THR A 142 -16.55 1.01 2.04
C THR A 142 -16.24 1.28 3.51
N ALA A 143 -15.92 0.22 4.26
CA ALA A 143 -15.46 0.30 5.64
C ALA A 143 -14.47 -0.83 5.93
N VAL A 144 -13.30 -0.49 6.51
CA VAL A 144 -12.24 -1.45 6.81
C VAL A 144 -11.53 -1.05 8.11
N THR A 145 -11.01 -2.02 8.86
CA THR A 145 -10.08 -1.76 9.96
C THR A 145 -8.68 -2.24 9.59
N LEU A 146 -7.78 -1.29 9.33
CA LEU A 146 -6.37 -1.55 9.11
C LEU A 146 -5.71 -1.92 10.45
N ARG A 147 -4.84 -2.94 10.43
CA ARG A 147 -4.05 -3.34 11.60
C ARG A 147 -2.58 -3.06 11.32
N LEU A 148 -2.04 -2.06 11.98
CA LEU A 148 -0.71 -1.53 11.73
C LEU A 148 0.29 -2.16 12.72
N PRO A 149 1.43 -2.70 12.25
CA PRO A 149 2.48 -3.30 13.08
C PRO A 149 3.32 -2.25 13.82
N THR A 150 2.66 -1.30 14.49
CA THR A 150 3.28 -0.26 15.31
C THR A 150 2.46 -0.03 16.57
N SER A 151 3.10 0.43 17.65
CA SER A 151 2.43 0.89 18.87
C SER A 151 2.33 2.41 18.97
N ASP A 152 2.89 3.14 17.99
CA ASP A 152 2.94 4.62 17.99
C ASP A 152 1.65 5.21 17.40
N ILE A 153 0.60 5.26 18.23
CA ILE A 153 -0.71 5.79 17.81
C ILE A 153 -0.68 7.27 17.47
N GLU A 154 0.17 8.06 18.13
CA GLU A 154 0.24 9.51 17.90
C GLU A 154 0.87 9.81 16.55
N ARG A 155 1.94 9.10 16.19
CA ARG A 155 2.51 9.20 14.85
C ARG A 155 1.50 8.79 13.78
N VAL A 156 0.78 7.68 13.98
CA VAL A 156 -0.26 7.24 13.04
C VAL A 156 -1.33 8.33 12.84
N ARG A 157 -1.80 8.98 13.92
CA ARG A 157 -2.76 10.08 13.83
C ARG A 157 -2.22 11.27 13.07
N GLN A 158 -0.98 11.68 13.38
CA GLN A 158 -0.33 12.80 12.73
C GLN A 158 -0.12 12.56 11.23
N ASP A 159 0.28 11.35 10.88
CA ASP A 159 0.55 10.96 9.50
C ASP A 159 -0.75 10.85 8.69
N TRP A 160 -1.83 10.30 9.29
CA TRP A 160 -3.17 10.36 8.70
C TRP A 160 -3.66 11.80 8.50
N ALA A 161 -3.45 12.69 9.48
CA ALA A 161 -3.82 14.10 9.34
C ALA A 161 -3.05 14.78 8.19
N THR A 162 -1.77 14.44 8.02
CA THR A 162 -0.93 14.93 6.93
C THR A 162 -1.39 14.41 5.57
N ALA A 163 -1.64 13.10 5.46
CA ALA A 163 -2.15 12.45 4.25
C ALA A 163 -3.51 13.01 3.81
N MET A 164 -4.42 13.26 4.76
CA MET A 164 -5.74 13.82 4.45
C MET A 164 -5.67 15.31 4.06
N ARG A 165 -4.72 16.09 4.60
CA ARG A 165 -4.53 17.49 4.18
C ARG A 165 -4.09 17.60 2.72
N GLY A 166 -3.12 16.77 2.31
CA GLY A 166 -2.65 16.77 0.91
C GLY A 166 -3.76 16.45 -0.09
N CYS A 167 -4.76 15.66 0.32
CA CYS A 167 -5.90 15.30 -0.52
C CYS A 167 -7.11 16.24 -0.51
N ALA A 168 -7.20 17.18 0.44
CA ALA A 168 -8.30 18.16 0.47
C ALA A 168 -8.07 19.37 -0.45
N ALA A 169 -6.85 19.57 -0.96
CA ALA A 169 -6.45 20.84 -1.56
C ALA A 169 -6.99 21.08 -2.99
N LYS A 170 -7.64 20.11 -3.63
CA LYS A 170 -8.16 20.24 -5.01
C LYS A 170 -9.70 20.15 -5.03
N ARG A 171 -10.38 21.17 -4.51
CA ARG A 171 -11.79 21.40 -4.90
C ARG A 171 -11.80 21.87 -6.35
N PRO A 172 -12.57 21.27 -7.28
CA PRO A 172 -12.89 21.95 -8.52
C PRO A 172 -13.59 23.26 -8.15
N GLY A 173 -13.07 24.38 -8.65
CA GLY A 173 -13.72 25.68 -8.49
C GLY A 173 -15.16 25.62 -9.01
N PRO A 174 -16.08 26.41 -8.45
CA PRO A 174 -17.46 26.44 -8.93
C PRO A 174 -17.43 26.70 -10.44
N ALA A 175 -18.07 25.83 -11.21
CA ALA A 175 -18.25 26.03 -12.64
C ALA A 175 -18.82 27.42 -12.86
N THR A 176 -18.06 28.28 -13.56
CA THR A 176 -18.52 29.61 -13.93
C THR A 176 -19.81 29.44 -14.73
N PRO A 177 -20.95 29.98 -14.27
CA PRO A 177 -22.16 29.93 -15.07
C PRO A 177 -21.88 30.67 -16.38
N ALA A 178 -22.09 29.99 -17.50
CA ALA A 178 -22.06 30.60 -18.82
C ALA A 178 -23.00 31.82 -18.79
N GLY A 179 -22.41 33.01 -18.93
CA GLY A 179 -23.16 34.26 -18.95
C GLY A 179 -24.19 34.25 -20.09
N PRO A 180 -25.33 34.94 -19.92
CA PRO A 180 -26.37 34.95 -20.93
C PRO A 180 -25.84 35.57 -22.22
N ALA A 181 -26.09 34.89 -23.35
CA ALA A 181 -25.87 35.45 -24.66
C ALA A 181 -26.68 36.76 -24.78
N ALA A 182 -25.96 37.85 -25.03
CA ALA A 182 -26.53 39.16 -25.32
C ALA A 182 -27.24 39.14 -26.69
N PRO A 183 -28.21 40.05 -26.92
CA PRO A 183 -29.32 39.88 -27.86
C PRO A 183 -28.95 39.88 -29.34
#